data_AF-A0A241VX88-F1
#
_entry.id   AF-A0A241VX88-F1
#
_cell.length_a   1.000
_cell.length_b   1.000
_cell.length_c   1.000
_cell.angle_alpha   90.00
_cell.angle_beta   90.00
_cell.angle_gamma   90.00
#
_symmetry.space_group_name_H-M   'P 1'
#
loop_
_entity.id
_entity.type
_entity.pdbx_description
1 polymer ?
#
loop_
_entity_poly.entity_id
_entity_poly.type
_entity_poly.pdbx_seq_one_letter_code
_entity_poly.pdbx_strand_id
1 'polypeptide(L)'
;MSILSKQITSQALSIEIDKFLDSGGRIEVLPLGYSCEFSNNTQALKPTAKMRAIMSASVASAHARKDRPDVFAREKARVSGLLHYHGKPCKVCGATLRYVSTNNCFSCNKASAYKRSQRIKKGITHDQ
;
A
#
# COMPACT_ATOMS: atom_id res chain seq x y z
N MET A 1 -8.12 2.66 -30.60
CA MET A 1 -8.57 2.78 -29.19
C MET A 1 -7.49 3.52 -28.41
N SER A 2 -7.49 4.86 -28.43
CA SER A 2 -6.49 5.68 -27.73
C SER A 2 -7.01 6.08 -26.35
N ILE A 3 -6.30 5.67 -25.30
CA ILE A 3 -6.58 6.08 -23.92
C ILE A 3 -6.00 7.49 -23.76
N LEU A 4 -6.80 8.51 -24.07
CA LEU A 4 -6.43 9.91 -23.82
C LEU A 4 -6.55 10.20 -22.32
N SER A 5 -5.42 10.20 -21.62
CA SER A 5 -5.31 10.82 -20.31
C SER A 5 -5.61 12.31 -20.44
N LYS A 6 -6.79 12.75 -20.03
CA LYS A 6 -7.16 14.17 -19.99
C LYS A 6 -6.32 14.86 -18.92
N GLN A 7 -5.20 15.45 -19.32
CA GLN A 7 -4.46 16.37 -18.46
C GLN A 7 -5.34 17.60 -18.26
N ILE A 8 -5.76 17.85 -17.02
CA ILE A 8 -6.54 19.03 -16.65
C ILE A 8 -5.61 20.24 -16.83
N THR A 9 -5.98 21.16 -17.71
CA THR A 9 -5.22 22.40 -17.91
C THR A 9 -5.40 23.31 -16.69
N SER A 10 -4.38 24.11 -16.36
CA SER A 10 -4.44 25.05 -15.23
C SER A 10 -5.64 26.00 -15.30
N GLN A 11 -6.05 26.38 -16.51
CA GLN A 11 -7.24 27.20 -16.75
C GLN A 11 -8.56 26.49 -16.42
N ALA A 12 -8.67 25.18 -16.66
CA ALA A 12 -9.88 24.44 -16.30
C ALA A 12 -10.02 24.34 -14.77
N LEU A 13 -8.90 24.14 -14.07
CA LEU A 13 -8.83 24.11 -12.60
C LEU A 13 -9.20 25.46 -11.98
N SER A 14 -8.73 26.58 -12.52
CA SER A 14 -9.09 27.92 -11.99
C SER A 14 -10.59 28.20 -12.11
N ILE A 15 -11.20 27.84 -13.24
CA ILE A 15 -12.65 28.01 -13.45
C ILE A 15 -13.48 27.17 -12.48
N GLU A 16 -13.03 25.95 -12.15
CA GLU A 16 -13.70 25.11 -11.17
C GLU A 16 -13.55 25.65 -9.74
N ILE A 17 -12.38 26.21 -9.41
CA ILE A 17 -12.12 26.86 -8.11
C ILE A 17 -13.02 28.09 -7.94
N ASP A 18 -13.12 28.95 -8.96
CA ASP A 18 -13.96 30.16 -8.89
C ASP A 18 -15.43 29.82 -8.68
N LYS A 19 -15.95 28.83 -9.42
CA LYS A 19 -17.32 28.32 -9.23
C LYS A 19 -17.57 27.75 -7.84
N PHE A 20 -16.55 27.15 -7.22
CA PHE A 20 -16.64 26.63 -5.87
C PHE A 20 -16.66 27.74 -4.81
N LEU A 21 -15.89 28.81 -5.04
CA LEU A 21 -15.92 29.98 -4.16
C LEU A 21 -17.26 30.71 -4.28
N ASP A 22 -17.81 30.83 -5.49
CA ASP A 22 -19.12 31.44 -5.75
C ASP A 22 -20.28 30.67 -5.11
N SER A 23 -20.17 29.34 -4.99
CA SER A 23 -21.17 28.52 -4.27
C SER A 23 -21.07 28.62 -2.75
N GLY A 24 -20.19 29.49 -2.22
CA GLY A 24 -19.91 29.63 -0.80
C GLY A 24 -19.21 28.41 -0.21
N GLY A 25 -18.41 27.70 -1.02
CA GLY A 25 -17.70 26.48 -0.62
C GLY A 25 -18.60 25.26 -0.49
N ARG A 26 -19.81 25.28 -1.08
CA ARG A 26 -20.74 24.15 -1.06
C ARG A 26 -20.40 23.18 -2.19
N ILE A 27 -20.20 21.91 -1.83
CA ILE A 27 -19.99 20.82 -2.78
C ILE A 27 -21.35 20.20 -3.11
N GLU A 28 -21.86 20.46 -4.31
CA GLU A 28 -23.15 19.94 -4.79
C GLU A 28 -23.02 18.50 -5.32
N VAL A 29 -21.93 18.21 -6.03
CA VAL A 29 -21.65 16.90 -6.62
C VAL A 29 -20.20 16.56 -6.36
N LEU A 30 -19.96 15.35 -5.84
CA LEU A 30 -18.61 14.82 -5.73
C LEU A 30 -18.17 14.26 -7.09
N PRO A 31 -16.99 14.63 -7.59
CA PRO A 31 -16.47 14.03 -8.80
C PRO A 31 -16.26 12.52 -8.59
N LEU A 32 -16.75 11.72 -9.53
CA LEU A 32 -16.44 10.29 -9.58
C LEU A 32 -14.96 10.17 -9.95
N GLY A 33 -14.11 9.83 -8.98
CA GLY A 33 -12.71 9.54 -9.24
C GLY A 33 -12.57 8.42 -10.26
N TYR A 34 -11.60 8.54 -11.18
CA TYR A 34 -11.34 7.56 -12.25
C TYR A 34 -10.79 6.21 -11.76
N SER A 35 -10.48 6.06 -10.47
CA SER A 35 -10.19 4.76 -9.87
C SER A 35 -11.48 4.10 -9.41
N CYS A 36 -12.09 3.37 -10.35
CA CYS A 36 -12.92 2.18 -10.19
C CYS A 36 -13.33 1.77 -8.74
N GLU A 37 -14.65 1.66 -8.57
CA GLU A 37 -15.32 0.74 -7.62
C GLU A 37 -15.28 1.09 -6.13
N PHE A 38 -15.75 2.27 -5.75
CA PHE A 38 -16.23 2.50 -4.38
C PHE A 38 -17.75 2.32 -4.31
N SER A 39 -18.19 1.21 -3.71
CA SER A 39 -19.56 0.82 -3.35
C SER A 39 -20.70 1.75 -3.80
N ASN A 40 -21.50 1.26 -4.76
CA ASN A 40 -22.72 1.91 -5.25
C ASN A 40 -23.78 2.16 -4.15
N ASN A 41 -23.63 1.60 -2.94
CA ASN A 41 -24.57 1.81 -1.84
C ASN A 41 -24.50 3.24 -1.25
N THR A 42 -23.47 4.03 -1.59
CA THR A 42 -23.36 5.43 -1.13
C THR A 42 -24.01 6.43 -2.09
N GLN A 43 -24.53 6.01 -3.26
CA GLN A 43 -25.06 6.93 -4.28
C GLN A 43 -26.25 7.79 -3.81
N ALA A 44 -27.10 7.27 -2.91
CA ALA A 44 -28.27 7.97 -2.38
C ALA A 44 -27.96 9.00 -1.26
N LEU A 45 -26.72 9.07 -0.77
CA LEU A 45 -26.34 9.95 0.33
C LEU A 45 -26.07 11.38 -0.14
N LYS A 46 -26.29 12.35 0.75
CA LYS A 46 -25.85 13.75 0.55
C LYS A 46 -24.33 13.81 0.36
N PRO A 47 -23.78 14.75 -0.42
CA PRO A 47 -22.35 14.84 -0.70
C PRO A 47 -21.45 14.80 0.56
N THR A 48 -21.82 15.54 1.61
CA THR A 48 -21.06 15.54 2.87
C THR A 48 -21.07 14.18 3.59
N ALA A 49 -22.19 13.46 3.57
CA ALA A 49 -22.30 12.12 4.11
C ALA A 49 -21.50 11.09 3.29
N LYS A 50 -21.44 11.26 1.96
CA LYS A 50 -20.58 10.46 1.07
C LYS A 50 -19.11 10.62 1.45
N MET A 51 -18.62 11.85 1.61
CA MET A 51 -17.23 12.09 2.03
C MET A 51 -16.91 11.41 3.38
N ARG A 52 -17.79 11.57 4.38
CA ARG A 52 -17.61 10.90 5.68
C ARG A 52 -17.55 9.39 5.54
N ALA A 53 -18.42 8.80 4.72
CA ALA A 53 -18.43 7.35 4.46
C ALA A 53 -17.13 6.89 3.79
N ILE A 54 -16.67 7.58 2.74
CA ILE A 54 -15.42 7.27 2.03
C ILE A 54 -14.22 7.31 2.99
N MET A 55 -14.10 8.37 3.78
CA MET A 55 -13.01 8.51 4.75
C MET A 55 -13.06 7.42 5.81
N SER A 56 -14.24 7.16 6.39
CA SER A 56 -14.42 6.10 7.39
C SER A 56 -14.08 4.70 6.85
N ALA A 57 -14.47 4.38 5.62
CA ALA A 57 -14.17 3.11 4.97
C ALA A 57 -12.68 2.97 4.67
N SER A 58 -12.03 4.05 4.25
CA SER A 58 -10.58 4.08 4.00
C SER A 58 -9.81 3.79 5.29
N VAL A 59 -10.18 4.44 6.40
CA VAL A 59 -9.60 4.21 7.73
C VAL A 59 -9.86 2.78 8.22
N ALA A 60 -11.09 2.29 8.11
CA ALA A 60 -11.43 0.91 8.47
C ALA A 60 -10.62 -0.11 7.67
N SER A 61 -10.42 0.12 6.37
CA SER A 61 -9.58 -0.75 5.53
C SER A 61 -8.10 -0.73 5.94
N ALA A 62 -7.58 0.42 6.39
CA ALA A 62 -6.23 0.56 6.89
C ALA A 62 -6.05 -0.19 8.23
N HIS A 63 -7.01 -0.07 9.15
CA HIS A 63 -7.04 -0.84 10.40
C HIS A 63 -7.14 -2.34 10.15
N ALA A 64 -8.04 -2.79 9.27
CA ALA A 64 -8.16 -4.21 8.92
C ALA A 64 -6.86 -4.80 8.32
N ARG A 65 -6.05 -3.99 7.63
CA ARG A 65 -4.70 -4.42 7.19
C ARG A 65 -3.73 -4.60 8.36
N LYS A 66 -3.87 -3.80 9.43
CA LYS A 66 -3.07 -3.86 10.65
C LYS A 66 -3.48 -5.02 11.56
N ASP A 67 -4.77 -5.35 11.62
CA ASP A 67 -5.31 -6.46 12.42
C ASP A 67 -4.96 -7.85 11.86
N ARG A 68 -4.24 -7.93 10.74
CA ARG A 68 -3.74 -9.20 10.21
C ARG A 68 -2.79 -9.85 11.21
N PRO A 69 -2.94 -11.17 11.48
CA PRO A 69 -2.15 -11.86 12.50
C PRO A 69 -0.64 -11.77 12.23
N ASP A 70 -0.22 -11.78 10.95
CA ASP A 70 1.18 -11.63 10.57
C ASP A 70 1.76 -10.23 10.88
N VAL A 71 0.94 -9.18 10.72
CA VAL A 71 1.35 -7.80 10.97
C VAL A 71 1.50 -7.59 12.47
N PHE A 72 0.52 -8.08 13.24
CA PHE A 72 0.60 -8.12 14.70
C PHE A 72 1.80 -8.93 15.20
N ALA A 73 2.06 -10.12 14.63
CA ALA A 73 3.20 -10.96 15.00
C ALA A 73 4.55 -10.24 14.76
N ARG A 74 4.67 -9.52 13.65
CA ARG A 74 5.87 -8.70 13.36
C ARG A 74 6.02 -7.54 14.34
N GLU A 75 4.92 -6.85 14.65
CA GLU A 75 4.91 -5.73 15.58
C GLU A 75 5.26 -6.19 17.01
N LYS A 76 4.65 -7.29 17.48
CA LYS A 76 4.98 -7.95 18.74
C LYS A 76 6.46 -8.30 18.81
N ALA A 77 6.99 -8.96 17.77
CA ALA A 77 8.41 -9.33 17.70
C ALA A 77 9.34 -8.10 17.76
N ARG A 78 8.98 -7.02 17.04
CA ARG A 78 9.72 -5.75 17.06
C ARG A 78 9.75 -5.11 18.44
N VAL A 79 8.59 -5.02 19.10
CA VAL A 79 8.46 -4.46 20.46
C VAL A 79 9.26 -5.30 21.46
N SER A 80 9.25 -6.63 21.31
CA SER A 80 10.05 -7.53 22.15
C SER A 80 11.55 -7.57 21.80
N GLY A 81 12.02 -6.82 20.80
CA GLY A 81 13.43 -6.82 20.38
C GLY A 81 13.90 -8.11 19.71
N LEU A 82 12.98 -8.97 19.25
CA LEU A 82 13.33 -10.19 18.53
C LEU A 82 13.79 -9.87 17.10
N LEU A 83 14.78 -10.62 16.61
CA LEU A 83 15.28 -10.49 15.24
C LEU A 83 14.38 -11.20 14.23
N HIS A 84 13.63 -12.21 14.67
CA HIS A 84 12.83 -13.09 13.83
C HIS A 84 11.43 -13.30 14.40
N TYR A 85 10.50 -13.66 13.52
CA TYR A 85 9.12 -14.00 13.89
C TYR A 85 8.51 -14.99 12.89
N HIS A 86 7.43 -15.66 13.30
CA HIS A 86 6.63 -16.49 12.40
C HIS A 86 5.48 -15.67 11.83
N GLY A 87 5.39 -15.62 10.50
CA GLY A 87 4.28 -15.00 9.79
C GLY A 87 3.93 -15.79 8.53
N LYS A 88 3.35 -15.11 7.53
CA LYS A 88 2.88 -15.75 6.30
C LYS A 88 3.91 -16.68 5.66
N PRO A 89 3.48 -17.84 5.12
CA PRO A 89 4.37 -18.76 4.44
C PRO A 89 5.09 -18.08 3.26
N CYS A 90 6.35 -18.43 3.05
CA CYS A 90 7.12 -17.94 1.91
C CYS A 90 6.58 -18.55 0.61
N LYS A 91 6.33 -17.72 -0.42
CA LYS A 91 5.90 -18.21 -1.74
C LYS A 91 6.90 -19.12 -2.45
N VAL A 92 8.18 -19.06 -2.07
CA VAL A 92 9.27 -19.82 -2.71
C VAL A 92 9.57 -21.12 -1.98
N CYS A 93 9.66 -21.10 -0.64
CA CYS A 93 10.10 -22.25 0.14
C CYS A 93 9.10 -22.72 1.22
N GLY A 94 7.92 -22.10 1.32
CA GLY A 94 6.90 -22.46 2.31
C GLY A 94 7.21 -22.05 3.76
N ALA A 95 8.48 -21.77 4.11
CA ALA A 95 8.87 -21.44 5.47
C ALA A 95 8.16 -20.18 6.02
N THR A 96 7.83 -20.20 7.32
CA THR A 96 7.12 -19.12 8.01
C THR A 96 8.04 -18.16 8.77
N LEU A 97 9.30 -18.55 9.00
CA LEU A 97 10.28 -17.74 9.73
C LEU A 97 10.78 -16.56 8.88
N ARG A 98 10.66 -15.34 9.43
CA ARG A 98 10.96 -14.08 8.74
C ARG A 98 11.76 -13.12 9.61
N TYR A 99 12.54 -12.25 8.97
CA TYR A 99 13.23 -11.15 9.65
C TYR A 99 12.25 -10.04 10.04
N VAL A 100 12.39 -9.52 11.26
CA VAL A 100 11.56 -8.40 11.74
C VAL A 100 11.85 -7.10 10.97
N SER A 101 13.12 -6.83 10.68
CA SER A 101 13.56 -5.61 9.97
C SER A 101 13.02 -5.53 8.55
N THR A 102 13.32 -6.53 7.73
CA THR A 102 13.05 -6.51 6.28
C THR A 102 11.80 -7.29 5.85
N ASN A 103 11.18 -8.05 6.76
CA ASN A 103 10.07 -8.97 6.45
C ASN A 103 10.44 -10.08 5.43
N ASN A 104 11.73 -10.27 5.17
CA ASN A 104 12.21 -11.30 4.24
C ASN A 104 12.17 -12.68 4.89
N CYS A 105 11.93 -13.70 4.07
CA CYS A 105 12.04 -15.09 4.51
C CYS A 105 13.48 -15.39 4.93
N PHE A 106 13.65 -15.96 6.13
CA PHE A 106 14.95 -16.28 6.69
C PHE A 106 15.72 -17.26 5.78
N SER A 107 15.08 -18.36 5.38
CA SER A 107 15.70 -19.42 4.57
C SER A 107 16.13 -18.93 3.19
N CYS A 108 15.26 -18.22 2.47
CA CYS A 108 15.60 -17.69 1.14
C CYS A 108 16.71 -16.63 1.22
N ASN A 109 16.67 -15.75 2.22
CA ASN A 109 17.71 -14.74 2.37
C ASN A 109 19.06 -15.38 2.69
N LYS A 110 19.08 -16.36 3.60
CA LYS A 110 20.29 -17.14 3.93
C LYS A 110 20.86 -17.88 2.71
N ALA A 111 20.01 -18.52 1.91
CA ALA A 111 20.43 -19.20 0.68
C ALA A 111 21.03 -18.21 -0.35
N SER A 112 20.41 -17.05 -0.52
CA SER A 112 20.92 -15.99 -1.40
C SER A 112 22.26 -15.43 -0.91
N ALA A 113 22.40 -15.22 0.40
CA ALA A 113 23.65 -14.78 1.00
C ALA A 113 24.79 -15.81 0.77
N TYR A 114 24.50 -17.10 0.90
CA TYR A 114 25.45 -18.17 0.62
C TYR A 114 25.87 -18.20 -0.86
N LYS A 115 24.92 -18.08 -1.80
CA LYS A 115 25.24 -17.98 -3.23
C LYS A 115 26.10 -16.75 -3.53
N ARG A 116 25.84 -15.62 -2.88
CA ARG A 116 26.64 -14.39 -3.02
C ARG A 116 28.07 -14.61 -2.53
N SER A 117 28.26 -15.24 -1.37
CA SER A 117 29.60 -15.50 -0.84
C SER A 117 30.40 -16.47 -1.71
N GLN A 118 29.75 -17.48 -2.30
CA GLN A 118 30.41 -18.36 -3.27
C GLN A 118 30.87 -17.62 -4.52
N ARG A 119 30.06 -16.70 -5.07
CA ARG A 119 30.45 -15.89 -6.22
C ARG A 119 31.66 -15.01 -5.92
N ILE A 120 31.68 -14.39 -4.73
CA ILE A 120 32.82 -13.58 -4.28
C ILE A 120 34.08 -14.43 -4.20
N LYS A 121 34.00 -15.61 -3.56
CA LYS A 121 35.14 -16.54 -3.48
C LYS A 121 35.66 -16.95 -4.87
N LYS A 122 34.78 -17.28 -5.81
CA LYS A 122 35.15 -17.65 -7.18
C LYS A 122 35.75 -16.49 -7.99
N GLY A 123 35.27 -15.25 -7.77
CA GLY A 123 35.83 -14.07 -8.41
C GLY A 123 37.25 -13.76 -7.93
N ILE A 124 37.52 -13.93 -6.64
CA ILE A 124 38.86 -13.76 -6.06
C ILE A 124 39.86 -14.78 -6.64
N THR A 125 39.41 -16.00 -6.96
CA THR A 125 40.29 -17.06 -7.49
C THR A 125 40.58 -16.95 -8.99
N HIS A 126 39.91 -16.05 -9.73
CA HIS A 126 40.05 -15.96 -11.19
C HIS A 126 40.94 -14.80 -11.66
N ASP A 127 41.39 -13.95 -10.73
CA ASP A 127 42.30 -12.80 -10.92
C ASP A 127 43.75 -13.08 -10.44
N GLN A 128 44.14 -14.36 -10.27
CA GLN A 128 45.51 -14.78 -9.93
C GLN A 128 46.14 -15.61 -11.05
#